data_AF-A0A2V5Y5T8-F1
#
_entry.id   AF-A0A2V5Y5T8-F1
#
_cell.length_a   1.000
_cell.length_b   1.000
_cell.length_c   1.000
_cell.angle_alpha   90.00
_cell.angle_beta   90.00
_cell.angle_gamma   90.00
#
_symmetry.space_group_name_H-M   'P 1'
#
loop_
_entity.id
_entity.type
_entity.pdbx_description
1 polymer ?
#
loop_
_entity_poly.entity_id
_entity_poly.type
_entity_poly.pdbx_seq_one_letter_code
_entity_poly.pdbx_strand_id
1 'polypeptide(L)'
;MKRLIAALLFLASFAVVSAFAQKTSLREQIVGTWIHVSTTVTAPDGKKMDRPGQGVVIYAPDGYFAFVNVANNLPKLAANNRDKATVEEAKAIVAGSIAYYGTYTVDEGTKTIVPKVEGSTFPNMVGTDQSRIV
;
A
#
# COMPACT_ATOMS: atom_id res chain seq x y z
N MET A 1 -45.49 61.40 15.02
CA MET A 1 -45.70 60.11 15.72
C MET A 1 -45.04 58.99 14.91
N LYS A 2 -44.08 58.27 15.52
CA LYS A 2 -43.57 56.92 15.18
C LYS A 2 -42.70 56.81 13.88
N ARG A 3 -41.35 56.75 14.01
CA ARG A 3 -40.44 55.55 14.04
C ARG A 3 -40.03 55.12 12.60
N LEU A 4 -38.81 54.74 12.18
CA LEU A 4 -37.49 54.34 12.71
C LEU A 4 -36.44 54.65 11.60
N ILE A 5 -35.30 55.31 11.85
CA ILE A 5 -33.94 54.79 12.18
C ILE A 5 -33.47 53.56 11.38
N ALA A 6 -32.36 53.80 10.68
CA ALA A 6 -31.40 52.93 10.00
C ALA A 6 -31.09 51.55 10.63
N ALA A 7 -30.77 50.58 9.77
CA ALA A 7 -29.61 49.71 9.93
C ALA A 7 -29.39 48.87 8.65
N LEU A 8 -28.55 49.39 7.74
CA LEU A 8 -27.70 48.55 6.89
C LEU A 8 -26.82 47.73 7.82
N LEU A 9 -27.05 46.42 7.95
CA LEU A 9 -26.10 45.44 8.50
C LEU A 9 -26.65 44.02 8.23
N PHE A 10 -26.68 43.64 6.95
CA PHE A 10 -26.85 42.24 6.54
C PHE A 10 -25.81 41.91 5.48
N LEU A 11 -24.54 42.14 5.82
CA LEU A 11 -23.40 41.84 4.94
C LEU A 11 -22.21 41.37 5.79
N ALA A 12 -22.39 40.30 6.59
CA ALA A 12 -21.26 39.72 7.33
C ALA A 12 -21.41 38.25 7.74
N SER A 13 -22.37 37.48 7.21
CA SER A 13 -22.59 36.10 7.67
C SER A 13 -22.43 35.00 6.62
N PHE A 14 -22.02 35.32 5.39
CA PHE A 14 -21.76 34.31 4.35
C PHE A 14 -20.29 34.08 4.01
N ALA A 15 -19.37 34.72 4.73
CA ALA A 15 -17.95 34.69 4.39
C ALA A 15 -17.07 33.93 5.40
N VAL A 16 -17.54 32.86 6.06
CA VAL A 16 -16.66 31.93 6.78
C VAL A 16 -17.21 30.50 6.77
N VAL A 17 -17.60 29.98 5.61
CA VAL A 17 -17.61 28.52 5.42
C VAL A 17 -17.01 28.20 4.05
N SER A 18 -15.85 28.78 3.75
CA SER A 18 -14.86 28.02 2.99
C SER A 18 -14.33 26.97 3.96
N ALA A 19 -15.12 25.92 4.17
CA ALA A 19 -14.58 24.64 4.60
C ALA A 19 -13.61 24.27 3.48
N PHE A 20 -12.34 24.64 3.67
CA PHE A 20 -11.25 23.96 3.01
C PHE A 20 -11.45 22.51 3.41
N ALA A 21 -12.05 21.72 2.52
CA ALA A 21 -11.79 20.30 2.47
C ALA A 21 -10.28 20.23 2.23
N GLN A 22 -9.51 20.24 3.33
CA GLN A 22 -8.08 20.12 3.28
C GLN A 22 -7.83 18.79 2.60
N LYS A 23 -7.36 18.86 1.36
CA LYS A 23 -7.14 17.69 0.53
C LYS A 23 -6.14 16.83 1.29
N THR A 24 -6.62 15.73 1.87
CA THR A 24 -5.81 14.77 2.62
C THR A 24 -4.61 14.41 1.76
N SER A 25 -3.41 14.50 2.32
CA SER A 25 -2.18 14.15 1.60
C SER A 25 -2.23 12.71 1.10
N LEU A 26 -1.56 12.38 0.00
CA LEU A 26 -1.45 10.99 -0.44
C LEU A 26 -0.86 10.13 0.67
N ARG A 27 0.10 10.65 1.43
CA ARG A 27 0.64 9.97 2.62
C ARG A 27 -0.45 9.56 3.61
N GLU A 28 -1.36 10.47 3.97
CA GLU A 28 -2.47 10.17 4.87
C GLU A 28 -3.48 9.18 4.26
N GLN A 29 -3.65 9.21 2.94
CA GLN A 29 -4.55 8.28 2.23
C GLN A 29 -3.99 6.85 2.16
N ILE A 30 -2.68 6.67 2.10
CA ILE A 30 -2.06 5.34 1.92
C ILE A 30 -1.74 4.63 3.23
N VAL A 31 -1.62 5.35 4.35
CA VAL A 31 -1.35 4.75 5.66
C VAL A 31 -2.52 3.83 6.02
N GLY A 32 -2.21 2.58 6.33
CA GLY A 32 -3.21 1.56 6.65
C GLY A 32 -2.81 0.16 6.25
N THR A 33 -3.77 -0.76 6.38
CA THR A 33 -3.66 -2.18 6.04
C THR A 33 -4.47 -2.46 4.79
N TRP A 34 -3.79 -2.88 3.73
CA TRP A 34 -4.36 -3.15 2.43
C TRP A 34 -4.30 -4.64 2.13
N ILE A 35 -5.45 -5.28 2.03
CA ILE A 35 -5.55 -6.66 1.54
C ILE A 35 -5.74 -6.59 0.04
N HIS A 36 -4.81 -7.14 -0.75
CA HIS A 36 -5.02 -7.17 -2.19
C HIS A 36 -6.04 -8.24 -2.56
N VAL A 37 -6.76 -8.01 -3.66
CA VAL A 37 -7.81 -8.93 -4.16
C VAL A 37 -7.28 -9.83 -5.27
N SER A 38 -6.30 -9.37 -6.06
CA SER A 38 -5.70 -10.11 -7.15
C SER A 38 -4.25 -9.69 -7.39
N THR A 39 -3.49 -10.54 -8.08
CA THR A 39 -2.16 -10.20 -8.58
C THR A 39 -2.09 -10.59 -10.05
N THR A 40 -1.75 -9.64 -10.90
CA THR A 40 -1.47 -9.87 -12.31
C THR A 40 -0.02 -9.51 -12.56
N VAL A 41 0.74 -10.45 -13.11
CA VAL A 41 2.14 -10.26 -13.47
C VAL A 41 2.19 -9.98 -14.97
N THR A 42 2.80 -8.86 -15.35
CA THR A 42 3.12 -8.57 -16.75
C THR A 42 4.53 -9.08 -17.05
N ALA A 43 4.65 -10.04 -17.94
CA ALA A 43 5.94 -10.54 -18.41
C ALA A 43 6.64 -9.50 -19.32
N PRO A 44 7.96 -9.63 -19.57
CA PRO A 44 8.69 -8.70 -20.44
C PRO A 44 8.13 -8.59 -21.86
N ASP A 45 7.46 -9.63 -22.36
CA ASP A 45 6.77 -9.64 -23.66
C ASP A 45 5.39 -8.95 -23.63
N GLY A 46 5.02 -8.34 -22.50
CA GLY A 46 3.75 -7.67 -22.29
C GLY A 46 2.57 -8.59 -21.94
N LYS A 47 2.77 -9.92 -21.93
CA LYS A 47 1.70 -10.84 -21.55
C LYS A 47 1.39 -10.72 -20.07
N LYS A 48 0.10 -10.56 -19.77
CA LYS A 48 -0.42 -10.59 -18.42
C LYS A 48 -0.76 -12.01 -18.03
N MET A 49 -0.25 -12.44 -16.88
CA MET A 49 -0.57 -13.71 -16.27
C MET A 49 -1.14 -13.45 -14.89
N ASP A 50 -2.34 -13.97 -14.64
CA ASP A 50 -2.88 -13.94 -13.30
C ASP A 50 -2.08 -14.89 -12.42
N ARG A 51 -1.71 -14.37 -11.24
CA ARG A 51 -1.02 -15.11 -10.21
C ARG A 51 -1.91 -15.13 -8.98
N PRO A 52 -2.85 -16.07 -8.90
CA PRO A 52 -3.80 -16.10 -7.79
C PRO A 52 -3.06 -16.27 -6.47
N GLY A 53 -3.28 -15.33 -5.58
CA GLY A 53 -2.65 -15.31 -4.28
C GLY A 53 -3.30 -14.26 -3.41
N GLN A 54 -3.18 -14.46 -2.11
CA GLN A 54 -3.61 -13.53 -1.07
C GLN A 54 -2.40 -12.81 -0.50
N GLY A 55 -2.63 -11.61 0.03
CA GLY A 55 -1.53 -10.81 0.53
C GLY A 55 -2.00 -9.60 1.28
N VAL A 56 -1.04 -8.96 1.94
CA VAL A 56 -1.23 -7.72 2.67
C VAL A 56 -0.08 -6.78 2.38
N VAL A 57 -0.40 -5.50 2.26
CA VAL A 57 0.54 -4.39 2.35
C VAL A 57 0.12 -3.51 3.51
N ILE A 58 1.06 -3.23 4.40
CA ILE A 58 0.86 -2.30 5.50
C ILE A 58 1.79 -1.11 5.26
N TYR A 59 1.23 0.09 5.24
CA TYR A 59 2.00 1.34 5.32
C TYR A 59 1.75 1.96 6.69
N ALA A 60 2.78 1.95 7.53
CA ALA A 60 2.71 2.46 8.89
C ALA A 60 2.98 3.97 8.93
N PRO A 61 2.34 4.71 9.87
CA PRO A 61 2.46 6.17 9.94
C PRO A 61 3.87 6.68 10.27
N ASP A 62 4.73 5.82 10.80
CA ASP A 62 6.15 6.08 11.11
C ASP A 62 7.07 5.91 9.89
N GLY A 63 6.53 5.61 8.70
CA GLY A 63 7.29 5.52 7.45
C GLY A 63 7.82 4.13 7.13
N TYR A 64 7.40 3.11 7.88
CA TYR A 64 7.71 1.70 7.57
C TYR A 64 6.61 1.04 6.75
N PHE A 65 6.99 0.03 5.96
CA PHE A 65 6.04 -0.81 5.26
C PHE A 65 6.38 -2.29 5.41
N ALA A 66 5.36 -3.13 5.25
CA ALA A 66 5.51 -4.57 5.11
C ALA A 66 4.63 -5.07 3.96
N PHE A 67 5.18 -5.95 3.14
CA PHE A 67 4.50 -6.62 2.04
C PHE A 67 4.59 -8.12 2.25
N VAL A 68 3.47 -8.82 2.09
CA VAL A 68 3.40 -10.27 2.06
C VAL A 68 2.48 -10.70 0.92
N ASN A 69 2.91 -11.65 0.10
CA ASN A 69 2.07 -12.35 -0.86
C ASN A 69 2.31 -13.86 -0.79
N VAL A 70 1.22 -14.62 -0.87
CA VAL A 70 1.18 -16.07 -0.75
C VAL A 70 0.23 -16.62 -1.81
N ALA A 71 0.72 -17.52 -2.66
CA ALA A 71 -0.10 -18.23 -3.62
C ALA A 71 -1.16 -19.09 -2.91
N ASN A 72 -2.36 -19.18 -3.50
CA ASN A 72 -3.49 -19.89 -2.87
C ASN A 72 -3.29 -21.41 -2.77
N ASN A 73 -2.35 -21.97 -3.53
CA ASN A 73 -2.13 -23.40 -3.70
C ASN A 73 -0.75 -23.86 -3.19
N LEU A 74 -0.17 -23.18 -2.21
CA LEU A 74 1.07 -23.66 -1.59
C LEU A 74 0.88 -25.05 -0.96
N PRO A 75 1.83 -25.98 -1.14
CA PRO A 75 1.76 -27.28 -0.50
C PRO A 75 1.91 -27.13 1.02
N LYS A 76 1.25 -28.03 1.77
CA LYS A 76 1.58 -28.22 3.17
C LYS A 76 2.86 -29.04 3.27
N LEU A 77 3.70 -28.74 4.26
CA LEU A 77 4.88 -29.54 4.56
C LEU A 77 4.44 -30.85 5.22
N ALA A 78 4.82 -32.00 4.66
CA ALA A 78 4.40 -33.31 5.16
C ALA A 78 4.82 -33.54 6.62
N ALA A 79 5.99 -33.04 7.00
CA ALA A 79 6.52 -33.15 8.36
C ALA A 79 5.82 -32.24 9.38
N ASN A 80 4.98 -31.30 8.93
CA ASN A 80 4.41 -30.21 9.75
C ASN A 80 5.45 -29.46 10.60
N ASN A 81 6.67 -29.36 10.06
CA ASN A 81 7.80 -28.69 10.70
C ASN A 81 8.57 -27.93 9.61
N ARG A 82 8.68 -26.61 9.77
CA ARG A 82 9.29 -25.72 8.78
C ARG A 82 10.75 -26.06 8.48
N ASP A 83 11.48 -26.55 9.47
CA ASP A 83 12.90 -26.88 9.35
C ASP A 83 13.13 -28.24 8.67
N LYS A 84 12.05 -28.98 8.40
CA LYS A 84 12.08 -30.31 7.77
C LYS A 84 11.40 -30.33 6.39
N ALA A 85 11.25 -29.18 5.74
CA ALA A 85 10.75 -29.12 4.38
C ALA A 85 11.66 -29.93 3.44
N THR A 86 11.09 -30.72 2.54
CA THR A 86 11.88 -31.32 1.46
C THR A 86 12.36 -30.25 0.49
N VAL A 87 13.30 -30.59 -0.39
CA VAL A 87 13.79 -29.67 -1.42
C VAL A 87 12.66 -29.21 -2.33
N GLU A 88 11.76 -30.12 -2.71
CA GLU A 88 10.61 -29.86 -3.57
C GLU A 88 9.59 -28.95 -2.88
N GLU A 89 9.28 -29.24 -1.62
CA GLU A 89 8.38 -28.42 -0.80
C GLU A 89 8.95 -27.01 -0.63
N ALA A 90 10.22 -26.88 -0.22
CA ALA A 90 10.87 -25.58 -0.03
C ALA A 90 10.88 -24.76 -1.33
N LYS A 91 11.20 -25.38 -2.47
CA LYS A 91 11.17 -24.73 -3.78
C LYS A 91 9.77 -24.23 -4.14
N ALA A 92 8.74 -25.03 -3.90
CA ALA A 92 7.35 -24.63 -4.15
C ALA A 92 6.93 -23.46 -3.26
N ILE A 93 7.29 -23.47 -1.97
CA ILE A 93 7.01 -22.37 -1.04
C ILE A 93 7.73 -21.08 -1.47
N VAL A 94 9.03 -21.15 -1.78
CA VAL A 94 9.81 -19.98 -2.25
C VAL A 94 9.28 -19.45 -3.57
N ALA A 95 8.93 -20.32 -4.51
CA ALA A 95 8.35 -19.90 -5.79
C ALA A 95 6.95 -19.31 -5.64
N GLY A 96 6.17 -19.72 -4.64
CA GLY A 96 4.78 -19.27 -4.47
C GLY A 96 4.57 -18.21 -3.38
N SER A 97 5.62 -17.73 -2.72
CA SER A 97 5.48 -16.68 -1.69
C SER A 97 6.61 -15.67 -1.74
N ILE A 98 6.30 -14.45 -1.33
CA ILE A 98 7.30 -13.39 -1.14
C ILE A 98 6.87 -12.49 0.01
N ALA A 99 7.82 -12.16 0.88
CA ALA A 99 7.63 -11.16 1.92
C ALA A 99 8.84 -10.23 1.97
N TYR A 100 8.59 -8.94 2.12
CA TYR A 100 9.63 -7.92 2.25
C TYR A 100 9.13 -6.71 3.04
N TYR A 101 10.05 -5.99 3.64
CA TYR A 101 9.76 -4.81 4.47
C TYR A 101 10.88 -3.78 4.36
N GLY A 102 10.61 -2.59 4.88
CA GLY A 102 11.58 -1.51 4.99
C GLY A 102 10.89 -0.17 5.20
N THR A 103 11.51 0.90 4.73
CA THR A 103 10.93 2.26 4.76
C THR A 103 10.26 2.60 3.45
N TYR A 104 9.37 3.60 3.43
CA TYR A 104 8.81 4.13 2.19
C TYR A 104 8.75 5.66 2.19
N THR A 105 8.81 6.23 1.00
CA THR A 105 8.52 7.64 0.75
C THR A 105 7.32 7.77 -0.19
N VAL A 106 6.74 8.97 -0.24
CA VAL A 106 5.61 9.31 -1.11
C VAL A 106 5.98 10.56 -1.90
N ASP A 107 5.90 10.46 -3.21
CA ASP A 107 5.95 11.59 -4.12
C ASP A 107 4.51 12.00 -4.47
N GLU A 108 4.07 13.10 -3.87
CA GLU A 108 2.73 13.68 -4.10
C GLU A 108 2.57 14.23 -5.52
N GLY A 109 3.66 14.67 -6.16
CA GLY A 109 3.64 15.27 -7.49
C GLY A 109 3.46 14.22 -8.58
N THR A 110 4.16 13.09 -8.46
CA THR A 110 4.06 11.96 -9.39
C THR A 110 3.07 10.88 -8.94
N LYS A 111 2.42 11.05 -7.78
CA LYS A 111 1.54 10.05 -7.14
C LYS A 111 2.20 8.68 -7.06
N THR A 112 3.42 8.65 -6.58
CA THR A 112 4.22 7.43 -6.52
C THR A 112 4.62 7.13 -5.08
N ILE A 113 4.40 5.90 -4.64
CA ILE A 113 4.97 5.36 -3.41
C ILE A 113 6.29 4.70 -3.78
N VAL A 114 7.34 4.99 -3.02
CA VAL A 114 8.68 4.41 -3.23
C VAL A 114 9.11 3.66 -1.97
N PRO A 115 8.77 2.38 -1.85
CA PRO A 115 9.30 1.50 -0.82
C PRO A 115 10.77 1.19 -1.10
N LYS A 116 11.61 1.31 -0.07
CA LYS A 116 13.01 0.91 -0.05
C LYS A 116 13.14 -0.37 0.77
N VAL A 117 13.58 -1.45 0.14
CA VAL A 117 13.62 -2.77 0.77
C VAL A 117 14.82 -2.91 1.71
N GLU A 118 14.55 -3.22 2.97
CA GLU A 118 15.58 -3.46 4.00
C GLU A 118 15.72 -4.95 4.33
N GLY A 119 14.63 -5.72 4.23
CA GLY A 119 14.63 -7.17 4.40
C GLY A 119 13.66 -7.86 3.45
N SER A 120 14.00 -9.06 2.99
CA SER A 120 13.20 -9.81 2.01
C SER A 120 13.47 -11.32 2.07
N THR A 121 12.44 -12.13 1.83
CA THR A 121 12.58 -13.57 1.56
C THR A 121 13.24 -13.84 0.20
N PHE A 122 13.36 -12.83 -0.65
CA PHE A 122 14.19 -12.81 -1.84
C PHE A 122 15.31 -11.76 -1.67
N PRO A 123 16.49 -12.16 -1.13
CA PRO A 123 17.54 -11.23 -0.71
C PRO A 123 18.04 -10.29 -1.80
N ASN A 124 17.92 -10.67 -3.07
CA ASN A 124 18.34 -9.86 -4.22
C ASN A 124 17.57 -8.52 -4.33
N MET A 125 16.42 -8.39 -3.66
CA MET A 125 15.68 -7.13 -3.60
C MET A 125 16.20 -6.16 -2.54
N VAL A 126 17.02 -6.61 -1.58
CA VAL A 126 17.49 -5.75 -0.49
C VAL A 126 18.32 -4.60 -1.06
N GLY A 127 18.03 -3.38 -0.60
CA GLY A 127 18.65 -2.15 -1.09
C GLY A 127 18.06 -1.60 -2.39
N THR A 128 17.01 -2.23 -2.95
CA THR A 128 16.32 -1.74 -4.15
C THR A 128 15.07 -0.94 -3.81
N ASP A 129 14.69 -0.05 -4.73
CA ASP A 129 13.43 0.70 -4.68
C ASP A 129 12.33 -0.04 -5.46
N GLN A 130 11.10 0.03 -4.96
CA GLN A 130 9.95 -0.71 -5.48
C GLN A 130 8.80 0.22 -5.86
N SER A 131 9.03 1.17 -6.77
CA SER A 131 8.04 2.21 -7.12
C SER A 131 6.67 1.65 -7.51
N ARG A 132 5.61 2.25 -6.97
CA ARG A 132 4.21 1.95 -7.26
C ARG A 132 3.46 3.25 -7.52
N ILE A 133 2.81 3.35 -8.68
CA ILE A 133 1.93 4.48 -9.01
C ILE A 133 0.56 4.20 -8.38
N VAL A 134 -0.05 5.23 -7.78
CA VAL A 134 -1.37 5.17 -7.12
C VAL A 134 -2.35 6.21 -7.67
#